data_AF-A0A2T3J6T5-F1
#
_entry.id   AF-A0A2T3J6T5-F1
#
_cell.length_a   1.000
_cell.length_b   1.000
_cell.length_c   1.000
_cell.angle_alpha   90.00
_cell.angle_beta   90.00
_cell.angle_gamma   90.00
#
_symmetry.space_group_name_H-M   'P 1'
#
loop_
_entity.id
_entity.type
_entity.pdbx_description
1 polymer ?
#
loop_
_entity_poly.entity_id
_entity_poly.type
_entity_poly.pdbx_seq_one_letter_code
_entity_poly.pdbx_strand_id
1 'polypeptide(L)'
;MVVLKKGLFYFLFNLKSFFYLSYPILQLLCFLGVGIGFLLSVSPSDVKESSNIITLVFTLFSLSLVLFKQHYRKILIWSDLRSNNVINLH
;
A
#
# COMPACT_ATOMS: atom_id res chain seq x y z
N MET A 1 -10.61 -20.27 -13.39
CA MET A 1 -9.77 -19.92 -12.21
C MET A 1 -8.27 -19.87 -12.49
N VAL A 2 -7.70 -20.83 -13.24
CA VAL A 2 -6.24 -20.91 -13.49
C VAL A 2 -5.68 -19.66 -14.20
N VAL A 3 -6.35 -19.15 -15.23
CA VAL A 3 -5.93 -17.94 -15.96
C VAL A 3 -5.88 -16.70 -15.05
N LEU A 4 -6.89 -16.54 -14.20
CA LEU A 4 -7.00 -15.41 -13.27
C LEU A 4 -5.90 -15.44 -12.20
N LYS A 5 -5.61 -16.61 -11.64
CA LYS A 5 -4.48 -16.79 -10.71
C LYS A 5 -3.12 -16.51 -11.37
N LYS A 6 -2.93 -16.96 -12.61
CA LYS A 6 -1.70 -16.72 -13.38
C LYS A 6 -1.49 -15.24 -13.69
N GLY A 7 -2.56 -14.53 -14.05
CA GLY A 7 -2.54 -13.07 -14.24
C GLY A 7 -2.23 -12.32 -12.95
N LEU A 8 -2.88 -12.69 -11.84
CA LEU A 8 -2.62 -12.15 -10.51
C LEU A 8 -1.17 -12.38 -10.08
N PHE A 9 -0.63 -13.58 -10.27
CA PHE A 9 0.76 -13.88 -9.96
C PHE A 9 1.72 -13.02 -10.76
N TYR A 10 1.53 -12.89 -12.08
CA TYR A 10 2.39 -12.05 -12.92
C TYR A 10 2.33 -10.58 -12.50
N PHE A 11 1.15 -10.06 -12.19
CA PHE A 11 0.97 -8.70 -11.70
C PHE A 11 1.68 -8.48 -10.36
N LEU A 12 1.44 -9.36 -9.39
CA LEU A 12 2.05 -9.28 -8.05
C LEU A 12 3.57 -9.48 -8.12
N PHE A 13 4.06 -10.34 -9.01
CA PHE A 13 5.49 -10.56 -9.18
C PHE A 13 6.21 -9.30 -9.67
N ASN A 14 5.63 -8.58 -10.66
CA ASN A 14 6.16 -7.30 -11.13
C ASN A 14 6.12 -6.20 -10.05
N LEU A 15 5.14 -6.27 -9.14
CA LEU A 15 5.06 -5.37 -7.98
C LEU A 15 6.14 -5.60 -6.93
N LYS A 16 7.00 -6.64 -7.03
CA LYS A 16 8.11 -6.86 -6.06
C LYS A 16 8.99 -5.61 -5.92
N SER A 17 9.35 -4.99 -7.04
CA SER A 17 10.21 -3.80 -7.06
C SER A 17 9.54 -2.59 -6.40
N PHE A 18 8.22 -2.46 -6.56
CA PHE A 18 7.44 -1.41 -5.93
C PHE A 18 7.53 -1.45 -4.40
N PHE A 19 7.56 -2.64 -3.78
CA PHE A 19 7.68 -2.77 -2.32
C PHE A 19 9.06 -2.39 -1.77
N TYR A 20 10.10 -2.42 -2.60
CA TYR A 20 11.45 -2.08 -2.16
C TYR A 20 11.69 -0.58 -2.23
N LEU A 21 11.31 0.06 -3.35
CA LEU A 21 11.64 1.45 -3.61
C LEU A 21 10.45 2.40 -3.41
N SER A 22 9.32 2.10 -4.04
CA SER A 22 8.16 3.01 -4.06
C SER A 22 7.36 3.00 -2.75
N TYR A 23 7.23 1.84 -2.11
CA TYR A 23 6.51 1.70 -0.84
C TYR A 23 7.01 2.63 0.27
N PRO A 24 8.31 2.66 0.63
CA PRO A 24 8.78 3.57 1.69
C PRO A 24 8.56 5.04 1.34
N ILE A 25 8.69 5.41 0.06
CA ILE A 25 8.46 6.79 -0.42
C ILE A 25 6.97 7.17 -0.27
N LEU A 26 6.06 6.30 -0.72
CA LEU A 26 4.62 6.50 -0.57
C LEU A 26 4.18 6.52 0.90
N GLN A 27 4.76 5.67 1.73
CA GLN A 27 4.48 5.64 3.17
C GLN A 27 4.92 6.95 3.85
N LEU A 28 6.11 7.45 3.52
CA LEU A 28 6.59 8.76 3.98
C LEU A 28 5.68 9.89 3.51
N LEU A 29 5.25 9.86 2.24
CA LEU A 29 4.30 10.84 1.71
C LEU A 29 2.97 10.81 2.46
N CYS A 30 2.49 9.62 2.84
CA CYS A 30 1.29 9.52 3.67
C CYS A 30 1.48 10.14 5.05
N PHE A 31 2.60 9.87 5.71
CA PHE A 31 2.90 10.50 7.01
C PHE A 31 3.00 12.02 6.91
N LEU A 32 3.63 12.54 5.86
CA LEU A 32 3.66 13.97 5.58
C LEU A 32 2.25 14.55 5.35
N GLY A 33 1.42 13.87 4.55
CA GLY A 33 0.04 14.28 4.29
C GLY A 33 -0.83 14.30 5.55
N VAL A 34 -0.68 13.31 6.44
CA VAL A 34 -1.32 13.29 7.76
C VAL A 34 -0.81 14.44 8.63
N GLY A 35 0.50 14.69 8.66
CA GLY A 35 1.08 15.80 9.41
C GLY A 35 0.57 17.16 8.96
N ILE A 36 0.52 17.40 7.65
CA ILE A 36 -0.04 18.62 7.06
C ILE A 36 -1.54 18.74 7.37
N GLY A 37 -2.29 17.65 7.22
CA GLY A 37 -3.70 17.60 7.58
C GLY A 37 -3.93 17.98 9.04
N PHE A 38 -3.14 17.42 9.96
CA PHE A 38 -3.23 17.74 11.39
C PHE A 38 -2.86 19.20 11.69
N LEU A 39 -1.77 19.72 11.11
CA LEU A 39 -1.36 21.12 11.24
C LEU A 39 -2.48 22.08 10.79
N LEU A 40 -3.15 21.78 9.67
CA LEU A 40 -4.27 22.57 9.16
C LEU A 40 -5.52 22.46 10.04
N SER A 41 -5.72 21.36 10.76
CA SER A 41 -6.86 21.16 11.65
C SER A 41 -6.75 22.00 12.93
N VAL A 42 -5.51 22.19 13.41
CA VAL A 42 -5.20 23.00 14.60
C VAL A 42 -5.25 24.51 14.28
N SER A 43 -5.00 24.90 13.03
CA SER A 43 -5.09 26.29 12.59
C SER A 43 -6.54 26.81 12.66
N PRO A 44 -6.78 28.07 13.09
CA PRO A 44 -8.13 28.67 13.19
C PRO A 44 -8.73 29.06 11.83
N SER A 45 -8.34 28.39 10.76
CA SER A 45 -8.77 28.65 9.38
C SER A 45 -10.05 27.90 8.99
N ASP A 46 -10.86 28.48 8.09
CA ASP A 46 -12.11 27.90 7.55
C ASP A 46 -11.93 26.57 6.78
N VAL A 47 -10.69 26.11 6.60
CA VAL A 47 -10.34 24.84 5.92
C VAL A 47 -10.31 23.61 6.84
N LYS A 48 -10.87 23.70 8.06
CA LYS A 48 -10.93 22.57 9.01
C LYS A 48 -11.60 21.32 8.44
N GLU A 49 -12.71 21.46 7.72
CA GLU A 49 -13.42 20.32 7.13
C GLU A 49 -12.55 19.62 6.06
N SER A 50 -11.93 20.41 5.18
CA SER A 50 -11.00 19.89 4.16
C SER A 50 -9.77 19.22 4.78
N SER A 51 -9.23 19.80 5.85
CA SER A 51 -8.10 19.23 6.60
C SER A 51 -8.43 17.85 7.20
N ASN A 52 -9.63 17.69 7.77
CA ASN A 52 -10.07 16.41 8.31
C ASN A 52 -10.20 15.35 7.21
N ILE A 53 -10.75 15.74 6.05
CA ILE A 53 -10.85 14.85 4.88
C ILE A 53 -9.47 14.43 4.39
N ILE A 54 -8.53 15.38 4.25
CA ILE A 54 -7.15 15.10 3.83
C ILE A 54 -6.49 14.11 4.79
N THR A 55 -6.61 14.35 6.09
CA THR A 55 -6.04 13.48 7.13
C THR A 55 -6.63 12.07 7.06
N LEU A 56 -7.94 11.96 6.90
CA LEU A 56 -8.65 10.69 6.80
C LEU A 56 -8.25 9.92 5.52
N VAL A 57 -8.12 10.59 4.39
CA VAL A 57 -7.68 9.97 3.13
C VAL A 57 -6.25 9.45 3.25
N PHE A 58 -5.30 10.25 3.76
CA PHE A 58 -3.92 9.81 3.90
C PHE A 58 -3.73 8.71 4.95
N THR A 59 -4.52 8.72 6.03
CA THR A 59 -4.50 7.63 7.03
C THR A 59 -5.07 6.33 6.46
N LEU A 60 -6.21 6.37 5.76
CA LEU A 60 -6.77 5.19 5.11
C LEU A 60 -5.85 4.65 4.01
N PHE A 61 -5.25 5.55 3.22
CA PHE A 61 -4.30 5.16 2.18
C PHE A 61 -3.05 4.51 2.77
N SER A 62 -2.49 5.08 3.84
CA SER A 62 -1.39 4.49 4.62
C SER A 62 -1.75 3.11 5.16
N LEU A 63 -2.94 2.95 5.76
CA LEU A 63 -3.40 1.66 6.28
C LEU A 63 -3.52 0.62 5.15
N SER A 64 -4.10 1.02 4.01
CA SER A 64 -4.24 0.14 2.85
C SER A 64 -2.88 -0.33 2.31
N LEU A 65 -1.88 0.55 2.26
CA LEU A 65 -0.52 0.21 1.86
C LEU A 65 0.12 -0.80 2.83
N VAL A 66 -0.06 -0.62 4.13
CA VAL A 66 0.44 -1.55 5.15
C VAL A 66 -0.21 -2.93 5.01
N LEU A 67 -1.55 -2.98 4.90
CA LEU A 67 -2.27 -4.23 4.69
C LEU A 67 -1.85 -4.92 3.40
N PHE A 68 -1.69 -4.15 2.31
CA PHE A 68 -1.23 -4.68 1.04
C PHE A 68 0.16 -5.30 1.17
N LYS A 69 1.11 -4.64 1.85
CA LYS A 69 2.44 -5.20 2.12
C LYS A 69 2.40 -6.46 2.99
N GLN A 70 1.60 -6.47 4.06
CA GLN A 70 1.48 -7.62 4.95
C GLN A 70 0.89 -8.85 4.25
N HIS A 71 -0.13 -8.64 3.42
CA HIS A 71 -0.81 -9.72 2.71
C HIS A 71 -0.17 -10.07 1.37
N TYR A 72 0.67 -9.20 0.79
CA TYR A 72 1.32 -9.39 -0.51
C TYR A 72 1.97 -10.77 -0.63
N ARG A 73 2.81 -11.16 0.34
CA ARG A 73 3.52 -12.45 0.31
C ARG A 73 2.55 -13.63 0.36
N LYS A 74 1.49 -13.53 1.17
CA LYS A 74 0.45 -14.58 1.28
C LYS A 74 -0.33 -14.72 -0.03
N ILE A 75 -0.71 -13.60 -0.65
CA ILE A 75 -1.47 -13.58 -1.91
C ILE A 75 -0.58 -14.08 -3.06
N LEU A 76 0.69 -13.68 -3.10
CA LEU A 76 1.66 -14.14 -4.09
C LEU A 76 1.81 -15.66 -4.04
N ILE A 77 2.02 -16.24 -2.86
CA ILE A 77 2.13 -17.70 -2.66
C ILE A 77 0.81 -18.41 -3.03
N TRP A 78 -0.35 -17.86 -2.66
CA TRP A 78 -1.65 -18.44 -3.02
C TRP A 78 -1.95 -18.39 -4.53
N SER A 79 -1.43 -17.37 -5.21
CA SER A 79 -1.55 -17.20 -6.66
C SER A 79 -0.55 -18.05 -7.45
N ASP A 80 0.49 -18.57 -6.80
CA ASP A 80 1.44 -19.47 -7.44
C ASP A 80 0.77 -20.81 -7.74
N LEU A 81 0.79 -21.17 -9.02
CA LEU A 81 0.24 -22.42 -9.55
C LEU A 81 1.34 -23.48 -9.75
N ARG A 82 2.60 -23.16 -9.46
CA ARG A 82 3.71 -24.11 -9.54
C ARG A 82 3.68 -25.02 -8.33
N SER A 83 3.43 -26.30 -8.58
CA SER A 83 3.41 -27.38 -7.57
C SER A 83 4.78 -27.69 -6.94
N ASN A 84 5.86 -26.98 -7.28
CA ASN A 84 7.20 -27.29 -6.79
C ASN A 84 7.83 -26.11 -6.05
N ASN A 85 8.03 -26.38 -4.75
CA ASN A 85 8.78 -25.70 -3.71
C ASN A 85 9.83 -24.66 -4.15
N VAL A 86 9.85 -23.59 -3.35
CA VAL A 86 10.90 -22.57 -3.17
C VAL A 86 10.93 -21.45 -4.22
N ILE A 87 10.04 -20.47 -4.06
CA ILE A 87 10.33 -19.11 -4.53
C ILE A 87 11.36 -18.50 -3.56
N ASN A 88 12.64 -18.54 -3.94
CA ASN A 88 13.70 -17.89 -3.18
C ASN A 88 13.62 -16.38 -3.44
N LEU A 89 12.87 -15.67 -2.60
CA LEU A 89 12.82 -14.21 -2.58
C LEU A 89 14.04 -13.71 -1.78
N HIS A 90 15.22 -13.79 -2.39
CA HIS A 90 16.36 -12.97 -2.00
C HIS A 90 16.14 -11.51 -2.42
#